data_AF-A0A240EGS5-F1
#
_entry.id   AF-A0A240EGS5-F1
#
_cell.length_a   1.000
_cell.length_b   1.000
_cell.length_c   1.000
_cell.angle_alpha   90.00
_cell.angle_beta   90.00
_cell.angle_gamma   90.00
#
_symmetry.space_group_name_H-M   'P 1'
#
loop_
_entity.id
_entity.type
_entity.pdbx_description
1 polymer ?
#
loop_
_entity_poly.entity_id
_entity_poly.type
_entity_poly.pdbx_seq_one_letter_code
_entity_poly.pdbx_strand_id
1 'polypeptide(L)'
;MDVNKLKATIDWLYENSNYGDCSYREYDFSRDLKIAEKYAEKTSEFIFISRPSGTMLFPVAVGINPIHATYHSTHEDCECYLIDSQLKVKDISAEKVAELANRQPTLPSDREGIINTVKAILSDSNVKMSGLISCSIESTDVVVWSRYIQWFKTCDHPVMEAFLNNALARLSKAA
;
A
#
# COMPACT_ATOMS: atom_id res chain seq x y z
N MET A 1 -10.78 -5.53 -9.32
CA MET A 1 -10.66 -4.53 -10.40
C MET A 1 -10.19 -5.25 -11.66
N ASP A 2 -10.62 -4.84 -12.86
CA ASP A 2 -10.11 -5.43 -14.12
C ASP A 2 -8.66 -4.99 -14.34
N VAL A 3 -7.72 -5.94 -14.25
CA VAL A 3 -6.28 -5.66 -14.31
C VAL A 3 -5.86 -5.08 -15.66
N ASN A 4 -6.47 -5.50 -16.77
CA ASN A 4 -6.08 -5.00 -18.09
C ASN A 4 -6.49 -3.55 -18.27
N LYS A 5 -7.68 -3.19 -17.78
CA LYS A 5 -8.12 -1.81 -17.79
C LYS A 5 -7.31 -0.94 -16.82
N LEU A 6 -6.95 -1.47 -15.64
CA LEU A 6 -6.05 -0.77 -14.72
C LEU A 6 -4.69 -0.47 -15.36
N LYS A 7 -4.09 -1.45 -16.06
CA LYS A 7 -2.84 -1.25 -16.80
C LYS A 7 -2.97 -0.15 -17.86
N ALA A 8 -4.08 -0.13 -18.61
CA ALA A 8 -4.36 0.93 -19.57
C ALA A 8 -4.53 2.31 -18.90
N THR A 9 -5.16 2.38 -17.73
CA THR A 9 -5.26 3.62 -16.95
C THR A 9 -3.89 4.11 -16.47
N ILE A 10 -3.01 3.19 -16.05
CA ILE A 10 -1.63 3.52 -15.66
C ILE A 10 -0.86 4.03 -16.87
N ASP A 11 -0.93 3.33 -18.01
CA ASP A 11 -0.28 3.77 -19.25
C ASP A 11 -0.71 5.19 -19.66
N TRP A 12 -2.01 5.46 -19.61
CA TRP A 12 -2.55 6.81 -19.85
C TRP A 12 -1.98 7.85 -18.88
N LEU A 13 -1.83 7.53 -17.58
CA LEU A 13 -1.20 8.42 -16.60
C LEU A 13 0.29 8.72 -16.93
N TYR A 14 1.03 7.76 -17.48
CA TYR A 14 2.41 7.99 -17.94
C TYR A 14 2.48 8.86 -19.21
N GLU A 15 1.45 8.85 -20.04
CA GLU A 15 1.37 9.73 -21.21
C GLU A 15 0.91 11.15 -20.85
N ASN A 16 0.13 11.30 -19.77
CA ASN A 16 -0.57 12.54 -19.44
C ASN A 16 -0.08 13.24 -18.17
N SER A 17 0.83 12.64 -17.40
CA SER A 17 1.49 13.30 -16.25
C SER A 17 2.75 14.05 -16.68
N ASN A 18 3.07 15.12 -15.97
CA ASN A 18 4.19 16.00 -16.29
C ASN A 18 5.57 15.30 -16.24
N TYR A 19 5.67 14.18 -15.52
CA TYR A 19 6.92 13.44 -15.33
C TYR A 19 6.86 11.99 -15.79
N GLY A 20 5.84 11.64 -16.58
CA GLY A 20 5.74 10.31 -17.16
C GLY A 20 6.88 9.98 -18.12
N ASP A 21 7.57 10.98 -18.69
CA ASP A 21 8.74 10.82 -19.58
C ASP A 21 10.09 11.12 -18.91
N CYS A 22 10.22 10.80 -17.61
CA CYS A 22 11.50 10.91 -16.91
C CYS A 22 12.48 9.79 -17.30
N SER A 23 13.76 9.95 -16.95
CA SER A 23 14.82 8.96 -17.22
C SER A 23 14.58 7.57 -16.60
N TYR A 24 13.63 7.44 -15.68
CA TYR A 24 13.28 6.20 -15.00
C TYR A 24 11.97 5.57 -15.52
N ARG A 25 11.33 6.17 -16.55
CA ARG A 25 10.02 5.76 -17.09
C ARG A 25 9.88 4.25 -17.26
N GLU A 26 10.76 3.63 -18.04
CA GLU A 26 10.63 2.19 -18.35
C GLU A 26 10.72 1.31 -17.09
N TYR A 27 11.61 1.68 -16.17
CA TYR A 27 11.82 0.94 -14.93
C TYR A 27 10.63 1.08 -13.99
N ASP A 28 10.16 2.32 -13.79
CA ASP A 28 9.02 2.60 -12.92
C ASP A 28 7.74 2.01 -13.52
N PHE A 29 7.55 2.12 -14.83
CA PHE A 29 6.38 1.55 -15.51
C PHE A 29 6.29 0.05 -15.31
N SER A 30 7.41 -0.66 -15.53
CA SER A 30 7.47 -2.10 -15.27
C SER A 30 7.13 -2.45 -13.81
N ARG A 31 7.56 -1.62 -12.84
CA ARG A 31 7.26 -1.83 -11.42
C ARG A 31 5.81 -1.54 -11.08
N ASP A 32 5.26 -0.44 -11.57
CA ASP A 32 3.88 -0.03 -11.33
C ASP A 32 2.90 -1.03 -11.96
N LEU A 33 3.20 -1.58 -13.14
CA LEU A 33 2.42 -2.68 -13.72
C LEU A 33 2.48 -3.97 -12.87
N LYS A 34 3.62 -4.32 -12.30
CA LYS A 34 3.73 -5.48 -11.38
C LYS A 34 2.93 -5.26 -10.10
N ILE A 35 2.89 -4.02 -9.58
CA ILE A 35 2.05 -3.66 -8.44
C ILE A 35 0.57 -3.81 -8.82
N ALA A 36 0.16 -3.28 -9.97
CA ALA A 36 -1.21 -3.41 -10.48
C ALA A 36 -1.64 -4.88 -10.59
N GLU A 37 -0.81 -5.73 -11.20
CA GLU A 37 -1.06 -7.18 -11.30
C GLU A 37 -1.21 -7.85 -9.94
N LYS A 38 -0.32 -7.52 -8.99
CA LYS A 38 -0.30 -8.13 -7.67
C LYS A 38 -1.52 -7.76 -6.81
N TYR A 39 -2.07 -6.55 -6.98
CA TYR A 39 -3.07 -5.99 -6.07
C TYR A 39 -4.44 -5.71 -6.68
N ALA A 40 -4.64 -5.87 -8.00
CA ALA A 40 -5.94 -5.60 -8.65
C ALA A 40 -7.13 -6.38 -8.05
N GLU A 41 -6.86 -7.53 -7.43
CA GLU A 41 -7.89 -8.34 -6.74
C GLU A 41 -7.98 -8.06 -5.24
N LYS A 42 -6.99 -7.37 -4.66
CA LYS A 42 -6.88 -7.12 -3.21
C LYS A 42 -7.34 -5.72 -2.80
N THR A 43 -7.34 -4.79 -3.74
CA THR A 43 -7.83 -3.43 -3.53
C THR A 43 -8.62 -2.95 -4.73
N SER A 44 -9.46 -1.96 -4.50
CA SER A 44 -10.22 -1.27 -5.54
C SER A 44 -9.70 0.15 -5.78
N GLU A 45 -8.62 0.57 -5.12
CA GLU A 45 -8.11 1.94 -5.22
C GLU A 45 -6.59 1.96 -5.24
N PHE A 46 -6.02 2.85 -6.05
CA PHE A 46 -4.58 3.06 -6.14
C PHE A 46 -4.25 4.54 -6.10
N ILE A 47 -3.16 4.89 -5.42
CA ILE A 47 -2.56 6.22 -5.46
C ILE A 47 -1.43 6.16 -6.49
N PHE A 48 -1.45 7.05 -7.47
CA PHE A 48 -0.36 7.24 -8.41
C PHE A 48 0.31 8.58 -8.13
N ILE A 49 1.62 8.58 -7.92
CA ILE A 49 2.41 9.80 -7.69
C ILE A 49 3.40 9.93 -8.84
N SER A 50 3.37 11.05 -9.55
CA SER A 50 4.30 11.42 -10.62
C SER A 50 5.15 12.61 -10.17
N ARG A 51 6.48 12.54 -10.34
CA ARG A 51 7.42 13.58 -9.88
C ARG A 51 8.70 13.55 -10.74
N PRO A 52 9.58 14.56 -10.67
CA PRO A 52 10.80 14.60 -11.50
C PRO A 52 11.71 13.38 -11.39
N SER A 53 11.71 12.71 -10.23
CA SER A 53 12.53 11.53 -9.96
C SER A 53 11.87 10.20 -10.31
N GLY A 54 10.71 10.19 -10.94
CA GLY A 54 10.01 8.96 -11.30
C GLY A 54 8.55 8.95 -10.88
N THR A 55 7.93 7.78 -11.02
CA THR A 55 6.55 7.54 -10.62
C THR A 55 6.46 6.45 -9.55
N MET A 56 5.32 6.40 -8.87
CA MET A 56 5.04 5.35 -7.90
C MET A 56 3.56 5.04 -7.84
N LEU A 57 3.25 3.75 -7.84
CA LEU A 57 1.91 3.24 -7.58
C LEU A 57 1.80 2.61 -6.18
N PHE A 58 0.82 3.06 -5.39
CA PHE A 58 0.52 2.52 -4.06
C PHE A 58 -0.90 1.93 -4.01
N PRO A 59 -1.06 0.63 -3.68
CA PRO A 59 -2.37 0.01 -3.52
C PRO A 59 -3.02 0.38 -2.17
N VAL A 60 -4.20 0.99 -2.17
CA VAL A 60 -4.85 1.46 -0.93
C VAL A 60 -5.38 0.29 -0.09
N ALA A 61 -5.42 0.44 1.24
CA ALA A 61 -5.99 -0.55 2.17
C ALA A 61 -5.35 -1.95 2.14
N VAL A 62 -4.06 -2.05 1.79
CA VAL A 62 -3.29 -3.31 1.89
C VAL A 62 -2.00 -3.15 2.70
N GLY A 63 -1.95 -2.13 3.57
CA GLY A 63 -0.84 -1.91 4.49
C GLY A 63 0.31 -1.12 3.87
N ILE A 64 0.02 -0.13 3.01
CA ILE A 64 1.03 0.82 2.55
C ILE A 64 1.71 1.46 3.76
N ASN A 65 3.02 1.70 3.66
CA ASN A 65 3.71 2.57 4.60
C ASN A 65 3.31 4.04 4.38
N PRO A 66 2.58 4.67 5.32
CA PRO A 66 2.08 6.04 5.14
C PRO A 66 3.20 7.08 5.03
N ILE A 67 4.31 6.88 5.74
CA ILE A 67 5.47 7.79 5.68
C ILE A 67 6.01 7.82 4.26
N HIS A 68 6.14 6.66 3.62
CA HIS A 68 6.69 6.56 2.28
C HIS A 68 5.79 7.26 1.24
N ALA A 69 4.48 7.00 1.27
CA ALA A 69 3.54 7.66 0.37
C ALA A 69 3.50 9.18 0.61
N THR A 70 3.46 9.60 1.89
CA THR A 70 3.39 11.02 2.26
C THR A 70 4.65 11.77 1.84
N TYR A 71 5.84 11.22 2.13
CA TYR A 71 7.13 11.79 1.76
C TYR A 71 7.22 12.12 0.26
N HIS A 72 6.73 11.22 -0.59
CA HIS A 72 6.74 11.43 -2.03
C HIS A 72 5.65 12.39 -2.52
N SER A 73 4.51 12.45 -1.84
CA SER A 73 3.41 13.37 -2.18
C SER A 73 3.65 14.82 -1.74
N THR A 74 4.64 15.08 -0.88
CA THR A 74 4.98 16.43 -0.42
C THR A 74 6.15 17.04 -1.21
N HIS A 75 6.68 16.35 -2.20
CA HIS A 75 7.77 16.87 -3.02
C HIS A 75 7.28 18.07 -3.83
N GLU A 76 8.12 19.11 -3.94
CA GLU A 76 7.86 20.23 -4.84
C GLU A 76 7.74 19.69 -6.27
N ASP A 77 6.70 20.09 -6.99
CA ASP A 77 6.38 19.61 -8.33
C ASP A 77 6.04 18.11 -8.43
N CYS A 78 5.21 17.59 -7.52
CA CYS A 78 4.58 16.29 -7.71
C CYS A 78 3.10 16.40 -8.11
N GLU A 79 2.64 15.41 -8.87
CA GLU A 79 1.23 15.21 -9.20
C GLU A 79 0.75 13.93 -8.54
N CYS A 80 -0.36 14.03 -7.81
CA CYS A 80 -0.95 12.90 -7.10
C CYS A 80 -2.34 12.62 -7.66
N TYR A 81 -2.57 11.36 -8.03
CA TYR A 81 -3.82 10.91 -8.61
C TYR A 81 -4.37 9.71 -7.83
N LEU A 82 -5.69 9.65 -7.71
CA LEU A 82 -6.43 8.48 -7.25
C LEU A 82 -7.03 7.77 -8.46
N ILE A 83 -6.70 6.48 -8.63
CA ILE A 83 -7.42 5.57 -9.51
C ILE A 83 -8.47 4.86 -8.64
N ASP A 84 -9.75 5.17 -8.84
CA ASP A 84 -10.84 4.60 -8.04
C ASP A 84 -11.33 3.23 -8.54
N SER A 85 -12.32 2.66 -7.86
CA SER A 85 -12.89 1.34 -8.18
C SER A 85 -13.54 1.26 -9.56
N GLN A 86 -13.89 2.41 -10.14
CA GLN A 86 -14.44 2.55 -11.49
C GLN A 86 -13.36 2.88 -12.52
N LEU A 87 -12.08 2.82 -12.13
CA LEU A 87 -10.92 3.19 -12.95
C LEU A 87 -10.91 4.66 -13.37
N LYS A 88 -11.60 5.51 -12.61
CA LYS A 88 -11.56 6.96 -12.83
C LYS A 88 -10.33 7.53 -12.14
N VAL A 89 -9.62 8.38 -12.87
CA VAL A 89 -8.48 9.15 -12.37
C VAL A 89 -9.01 10.47 -11.80
N LYS A 90 -8.56 10.82 -10.59
CA LYS A 90 -8.87 12.10 -9.93
C LYS A 90 -7.61 12.68 -9.32
N ASP A 91 -7.39 13.97 -9.52
CA ASP A 91 -6.33 14.70 -8.84
C ASP A 91 -6.64 14.76 -7.35
N ILE A 92 -5.62 14.54 -6.52
CA ILE A 92 -5.74 14.53 -5.05
C ILE A 92 -4.62 15.33 -4.41
N SER A 93 -4.89 15.93 -3.25
CA SER A 93 -3.87 16.62 -2.46
C SER A 93 -2.96 15.63 -1.72
N ALA A 94 -1.78 16.11 -1.29
CA ALA A 94 -0.89 15.36 -0.40
C ALA A 94 -1.58 14.93 0.90
N GLU A 95 -2.47 15.78 1.44
CA GLU A 95 -3.28 15.46 2.62
C GLU A 95 -4.19 14.26 2.35
N LYS A 96 -4.78 14.20 1.15
CA LYS A 96 -5.61 13.08 0.75
C LYS A 96 -4.79 11.81 0.52
N VAL A 97 -3.57 11.92 0.00
CA VAL A 97 -2.62 10.80 -0.07
C VAL A 97 -2.34 10.25 1.34
N ALA A 98 -2.05 11.13 2.30
CA ALA A 98 -1.80 10.74 3.69
C ALA A 98 -3.03 10.06 4.31
N GLU A 99 -4.24 10.58 4.09
CA GLU A 99 -5.49 9.95 4.54
C GLU A 99 -5.67 8.54 3.97
N LEU A 100 -5.48 8.38 2.65
CA LEU A 100 -5.66 7.10 1.96
C LEU A 100 -4.58 6.08 2.35
N ALA A 101 -3.32 6.52 2.48
CA ALA A 101 -2.23 5.66 2.92
C ALA A 101 -2.41 5.18 4.37
N ASN A 102 -3.14 5.94 5.19
CA ASN A 102 -3.51 5.55 6.54
C ASN A 102 -4.69 4.54 6.63
N ARG A 103 -5.28 4.14 5.49
CA ARG A 103 -6.40 3.20 5.50
C ARG A 103 -5.92 1.78 5.81
N GLN A 104 -6.53 1.17 6.83
CA GLN A 104 -6.18 -0.18 7.27
C GLN A 104 -6.65 -1.26 6.28
N PRO A 105 -5.92 -2.39 6.20
CA PRO A 105 -6.43 -3.59 5.58
C PRO A 105 -7.66 -4.15 6.29
N THR A 106 -8.54 -4.79 5.52
CA THR A 106 -9.71 -5.47 6.06
C THR A 106 -9.33 -6.81 6.67
N LEU A 107 -9.86 -7.08 7.87
CA LEU A 107 -9.76 -8.39 8.51
C LEU A 107 -11.02 -9.21 8.25
N PRO A 108 -10.91 -10.50 7.91
CA PRO A 108 -12.06 -11.39 7.85
C PRO A 108 -12.65 -11.63 9.25
N SER A 109 -13.78 -12.33 9.29
CA SER A 109 -14.55 -12.57 10.51
C SER A 109 -14.06 -13.81 11.27
N ASP A 110 -13.50 -14.79 10.57
CA ASP A 110 -13.09 -16.06 11.14
C ASP A 110 -11.63 -16.04 11.61
N ARG A 111 -11.35 -16.88 12.62
CA ARG A 111 -10.05 -16.94 13.29
C ARG A 111 -8.91 -17.25 12.32
N GLU A 112 -9.10 -18.25 11.47
CA GLU A 112 -8.07 -18.73 10.54
C GLU A 112 -7.79 -17.70 9.46
N GLY A 113 -8.83 -17.09 8.90
CA GLY A 113 -8.75 -15.99 7.96
C GLY A 113 -7.98 -14.80 8.52
N ILE A 114 -8.19 -14.45 9.80
CA ILE A 114 -7.46 -13.34 10.45
C ILE A 114 -5.96 -13.66 10.47
N ILE A 115 -5.58 -14.86 10.90
CA ILE A 115 -4.19 -15.30 10.97
C ILE A 115 -3.55 -15.31 9.58
N ASN A 116 -4.25 -15.87 8.59
CA ASN A 116 -3.77 -15.94 7.21
C ASN A 116 -3.61 -14.55 6.58
N THR A 117 -4.54 -13.63 6.83
CA THR A 117 -4.47 -12.24 6.34
C THR A 117 -3.29 -11.50 6.95
N VAL A 118 -3.11 -11.60 8.26
CA VAL A 118 -1.97 -10.97 8.95
C VAL A 118 -0.64 -11.52 8.44
N LYS A 119 -0.53 -12.85 8.29
CA LYS A 119 0.67 -13.50 7.74
C LYS A 119 0.97 -13.02 6.32
N ALA A 120 -0.05 -12.96 5.46
CA ALA A 120 0.10 -12.52 4.08
C ALA A 120 0.60 -11.07 3.99
N ILE A 121 0.00 -10.17 4.76
CA ILE A 121 0.35 -8.74 4.77
C ILE A 121 1.76 -8.53 5.31
N LEU A 122 2.12 -9.13 6.44
CA LEU A 122 3.45 -8.96 7.03
C LEU A 122 4.57 -9.55 6.19
N SER A 123 4.26 -10.57 5.39
CA SER A 123 5.20 -11.14 4.42
C SER A 123 5.37 -10.27 3.17
N ASP A 124 4.50 -9.29 2.96
CA ASP A 124 4.45 -8.50 1.74
C ASP A 124 5.54 -7.41 1.68
N SER A 125 6.16 -7.25 0.51
CA SER A 125 7.11 -6.17 0.22
C SER A 125 6.50 -4.76 0.32
N ASN A 126 5.19 -4.60 0.19
CA ASN A 126 4.53 -3.29 0.29
C ASN A 126 4.45 -2.75 1.73
N VAL A 127 4.59 -3.64 2.72
CA VAL A 127 4.66 -3.30 4.15
C VAL A 127 6.12 -3.11 4.59
N LYS A 128 7.08 -3.64 3.82
CA LYS A 128 8.52 -3.62 4.12
C LYS A 128 9.16 -2.34 3.57
N MET A 129 9.94 -1.65 4.40
CA MET A 129 10.83 -0.59 3.92
C MET A 129 12.12 -1.21 3.35
N SER A 130 12.64 -0.64 2.26
CA SER A 130 13.89 -1.09 1.62
C SER A 130 15.14 -0.95 2.51
N GLY A 131 15.07 -0.20 3.62
CA GLY A 131 16.19 0.00 4.55
C GLY A 131 16.04 -0.66 5.93
N LEU A 132 14.89 -1.27 6.26
CA LEU A 132 14.60 -1.77 7.60
C LEU A 132 13.95 -3.15 7.49
N ILE A 133 14.77 -4.17 7.69
CA ILE A 133 14.50 -5.58 8.08
C ILE A 133 13.14 -6.15 7.62
N SER A 134 13.22 -7.24 6.85
CA SER A 134 12.06 -8.06 6.49
C SER A 134 11.32 -8.55 7.73
N CYS A 135 10.04 -8.19 7.86
CA CYS A 135 9.11 -9.00 8.65
C CYS A 135 8.98 -10.36 7.95
N SER A 136 9.74 -11.37 8.38
CA SER A 136 9.44 -12.77 8.04
C SER A 136 8.68 -13.37 9.21
N ILE A 137 7.36 -13.47 9.06
CA ILE A 137 6.58 -14.33 9.93
C ILE A 137 6.55 -15.71 9.30
N GLU A 138 7.51 -16.54 9.67
CA GLU A 138 7.40 -17.99 9.42
C GLU A 138 6.38 -18.63 10.39
N SER A 139 6.17 -18.00 11.54
CA SER A 139 5.39 -18.54 12.66
C SER A 139 3.96 -18.01 12.69
N THR A 140 2.96 -18.88 12.63
CA THR A 140 1.53 -18.55 12.88
C THR A 140 1.26 -18.17 14.34
N ASP A 141 2.29 -18.02 15.17
CA ASP A 141 2.15 -17.75 16.58
C ASP A 141 1.70 -16.31 16.84
N VAL A 142 0.45 -16.19 17.27
CA VAL A 142 -0.18 -14.92 17.66
C VAL A 142 0.60 -14.25 18.81
N VAL A 143 1.32 -15.03 19.63
CA VAL A 143 2.11 -14.51 20.76
C VAL A 143 3.23 -13.57 20.29
N VAL A 144 3.78 -13.77 19.08
CA VAL A 144 4.83 -12.89 18.56
C VAL A 144 4.31 -11.58 17.96
N TRP A 145 2.99 -11.44 17.74
CA TRP A 145 2.41 -10.22 17.14
C TRP A 145 2.61 -8.97 17.99
N SER A 146 2.64 -9.11 19.32
CA SER A 146 2.95 -7.99 20.24
C SER A 146 4.33 -7.37 19.96
N ARG A 147 5.32 -8.18 19.52
CA ARG A 147 6.64 -7.66 19.15
C ARG A 147 6.58 -6.84 17.86
N TYR A 148 5.77 -7.27 16.89
CA TYR A 148 5.56 -6.52 15.65
C TYR A 148 4.77 -5.23 15.88
N ILE A 149 3.77 -5.23 16.75
CA ILE A 149 3.06 -4.01 17.18
C ILE A 149 4.06 -2.98 17.71
N GLN A 150 4.90 -3.39 18.67
CA GLN A 150 5.91 -2.50 19.24
C GLN A 150 6.93 -2.03 18.20
N TRP A 151 7.30 -2.90 17.26
CA TRP A 151 8.19 -2.54 16.16
C TRP A 151 7.58 -1.50 15.23
N PHE A 152 6.35 -1.71 14.74
CA PHE A 152 5.65 -0.74 13.89
C PHE A 152 5.45 0.60 14.60
N LYS A 153 5.18 0.58 15.90
CA LYS A 153 5.14 1.80 16.72
C LYS A 153 6.48 2.54 16.74
N THR A 154 7.60 1.81 16.83
CA THR A 154 8.95 2.40 16.83
C THR A 154 9.33 2.95 15.45
N CYS A 155 8.82 2.34 14.38
CA CYS A 155 9.01 2.79 13.00
C CYS A 155 7.98 3.85 12.54
N ASP A 156 7.16 4.36 13.46
CA ASP A 156 6.08 5.32 13.16
C ASP A 156 5.16 4.86 12.02
N HIS A 157 4.75 3.58 12.07
CA HIS A 157 3.86 2.96 11.10
C HIS A 157 2.47 2.71 11.70
N PRO A 158 1.66 3.76 11.92
CA PRO A 158 0.42 3.69 12.72
C PRO A 158 -0.63 2.73 12.14
N VAL A 159 -0.65 2.56 10.82
CA VAL A 159 -1.59 1.64 10.14
C VAL A 159 -1.39 0.20 10.56
N MET A 160 -0.14 -0.27 10.56
CA MET A 160 0.17 -1.67 10.86
C MET A 160 0.15 -1.93 12.37
N GLU A 161 0.51 -0.95 13.18
CA GLU A 161 0.27 -0.99 14.63
C GLU A 161 -1.23 -1.19 14.92
N ALA A 162 -2.10 -0.34 14.37
CA ALA A 162 -3.53 -0.41 14.60
C ALA A 162 -4.16 -1.69 14.01
N PHE A 163 -3.74 -2.09 12.81
CA PHE A 163 -4.20 -3.32 12.16
C PHE A 163 -3.93 -4.57 13.00
N LEU A 164 -2.71 -4.70 13.56
CA LEU A 164 -2.37 -5.86 14.41
C LEU A 164 -3.10 -5.83 15.75
N ASN A 165 -3.26 -4.66 16.38
CA ASN A 165 -4.08 -4.53 17.58
C ASN A 165 -5.53 -4.96 17.33
N ASN A 166 -6.11 -4.56 16.20
CA ASN A 166 -7.45 -4.97 15.79
C ASN A 166 -7.55 -6.48 15.55
N ALA A 167 -6.52 -7.09 14.94
CA ALA A 167 -6.47 -8.53 14.72
C ALA A 167 -6.44 -9.30 16.05
N LEU A 168 -5.60 -8.89 17.01
CA LEU A 168 -5.56 -9.49 18.35
C LEU A 168 -6.90 -9.37 19.09
N ALA A 169 -7.52 -8.18 19.04
CA ALA A 169 -8.80 -7.94 19.70
C ALA A 169 -9.95 -8.78 19.12
N ARG A 170 -9.89 -9.14 17.83
CA ARG A 170 -10.86 -10.06 17.21
C ARG A 170 -10.59 -11.51 17.58
N LEU A 171 -9.32 -11.93 17.60
CA LEU A 171 -8.93 -13.29 17.98
C LEU A 171 -9.28 -13.63 19.44
N SER A 172 -9.22 -12.66 20.35
CA SER A 172 -9.61 -12.84 21.74
C SER A 172 -11.11 -12.95 21.96
N LYS A 173 -11.93 -12.39 21.05
CA LYS A 173 -13.40 -12.47 21.07
C LYS A 173 -13.96 -13.70 20.35
N ALA A 174 -13.15 -14.31 19.47
CA ALA A 174 -13.50 -15.51 18.70
C ALA A 174 -13.06 -16.82 19.38
N ALA A 175 -12.52 -16.72 20.61
CA ALA A 175 -12.16 -17.85 21.48
C ALA A 175 -13.27 -18.08 22.51
#